data_AF-A0A067BFX0-F1
#
_entry.id   AF-A0A067BFX0-F1
#
_cell.length_a   1.000
_cell.length_b   1.000
_cell.length_c   1.000
_cell.angle_alpha   90.00
_cell.angle_beta   90.00
_cell.angle_gamma   90.00
#
_symmetry.space_group_name_H-M   'P 1'
#
loop_
_entity.id
_entity.type
_entity.pdbx_description
1 polymer ?
#
loop_
_entity_poly.entity_id
_entity_poly.type
_entity_poly.pdbx_seq_one_letter_code
_entity_poly.pdbx_strand_id
1 'polypeptide(L)'
;MKAALIIAAIATAAHANVASSVLRALEVDGATDVFVRFADSPLESGMITEGATRQDVFEILSERTEEATKSIDDVTKGFETKSLWIVPGTFIKAADQATVDKLAQHRGIKTIEHLPEISLDPVLTQAVTETAAADQPNPQWGVQTVGAPEVWKTTNGSGVNHWLHRHGRPSHARAH
;
A
#
# COMPACT_ATOMS: atom_id res chain seq x y z
N MET A 1 -37.06 -19.93 -24.22
CA MET A 1 -36.39 -19.26 -23.08
C MET A 1 -35.35 -20.18 -22.41
N LYS A 2 -34.30 -20.61 -23.13
CA LYS A 2 -33.20 -21.42 -22.55
C LYS A 2 -31.79 -20.94 -22.93
N ALA A 3 -31.67 -19.96 -23.83
CA ALA A 3 -30.36 -19.43 -24.26
C ALA A 3 -29.89 -18.20 -23.45
N ALA A 4 -30.79 -17.47 -22.79
CA ALA A 4 -30.44 -16.25 -22.04
C ALA A 4 -29.72 -16.53 -20.70
N LEU A 5 -29.85 -17.74 -20.15
CA LEU A 5 -29.26 -18.09 -18.85
C LEU A 5 -27.78 -18.49 -18.92
N ILE A 6 -27.27 -18.88 -20.10
CA ILE A 6 -25.87 -19.31 -20.26
C ILE A 6 -24.94 -18.09 -20.41
N ILE A 7 -25.42 -16.96 -20.94
CA ILE A 7 -24.60 -15.76 -21.14
C ILE A 7 -24.32 -15.05 -19.80
N ALA A 8 -25.27 -15.02 -18.87
CA ALA A 8 -25.08 -14.41 -17.54
C ALA A 8 -24.10 -15.18 -16.64
N ALA A 9 -23.94 -16.49 -16.83
CA ALA A 9 -23.02 -17.32 -16.06
C ALA A 9 -21.54 -17.11 -16.45
N ILE A 10 -21.27 -16.63 -17.67
CA ILE A 10 -19.89 -16.39 -18.14
C ILE A 10 -19.38 -15.04 -17.61
N ALA A 11 -20.24 -14.01 -17.55
CA ALA A 11 -19.88 -12.71 -17.00
C ALA A 11 -19.56 -12.75 -15.49
N THR A 12 -20.17 -13.67 -14.75
CA THR A 12 -19.99 -13.76 -13.29
C THR A 12 -18.70 -14.44 -12.86
N ALA A 13 -18.16 -15.38 -13.65
CA ALA A 13 -16.88 -16.02 -13.35
C ALA A 13 -15.66 -15.10 -13.60
N ALA A 14 -15.79 -14.15 -14.54
CA ALA A 14 -14.71 -13.25 -14.93
C ALA A 14 -14.34 -12.21 -13.87
N HIS A 15 -15.20 -11.95 -12.88
CA HIS A 15 -14.98 -10.94 -11.84
C HIS A 15 -14.80 -11.51 -10.44
N ALA A 16 -14.61 -12.81 -10.28
CA ALA A 16 -14.45 -13.43 -8.95
C ALA A 16 -13.25 -12.89 -8.17
N ASN A 17 -12.22 -12.40 -8.87
CA ASN A 17 -11.03 -11.76 -8.30
C ASN A 17 -11.15 -10.22 -8.21
N VAL A 18 -12.24 -9.61 -8.67
CA VAL A 18 -12.46 -8.16 -8.61
C VAL A 18 -13.29 -7.80 -7.39
N ALA A 19 -12.77 -6.91 -6.54
CA ALA A 19 -13.51 -6.42 -5.39
C ALA A 19 -14.75 -5.62 -5.82
N SER A 20 -15.86 -5.75 -5.09
CA SER A 20 -17.09 -5.01 -5.36
C SER A 20 -16.92 -3.49 -5.28
N SER A 21 -15.95 -3.02 -4.49
CA SER A 21 -15.57 -1.60 -4.42
C SER A 21 -15.00 -1.07 -5.74
N VAL A 22 -14.24 -1.88 -6.47
CA VAL A 22 -13.72 -1.54 -7.80
C VAL A 22 -14.88 -1.42 -8.79
N LEU A 23 -15.78 -2.41 -8.82
CA LEU A 23 -16.95 -2.39 -9.70
C LEU A 23 -17.81 -1.15 -9.45
N ARG A 24 -18.06 -0.84 -8.17
CA ARG A 24 -18.81 0.36 -7.79
C ARG A 24 -18.11 1.65 -8.22
N ALA A 25 -16.79 1.75 -8.04
CA ALA A 25 -16.05 2.94 -8.46
C ALA A 25 -16.07 3.11 -9.98
N LEU A 26 -15.97 2.02 -10.75
CA LEU A 26 -16.09 2.04 -12.21
C LEU A 26 -17.49 2.46 -12.67
N GLU A 27 -18.54 2.01 -11.99
CA GLU A 27 -19.92 2.43 -12.28
C GLU A 27 -20.15 3.93 -12.05
N VAL A 28 -19.50 4.51 -11.03
CA VAL A 28 -19.71 5.92 -10.63
C VAL A 28 -18.80 6.86 -11.42
N ASP A 29 -17.50 6.54 -11.50
CA ASP A 29 -16.46 7.45 -11.99
C ASP A 29 -15.87 7.02 -13.35
N GLY A 30 -16.19 5.81 -13.83
CA GLY A 30 -15.69 5.26 -15.11
C GLY A 30 -14.25 4.75 -15.07
N ALA A 31 -13.45 5.20 -14.12
CA ALA A 31 -12.08 4.77 -13.89
C ALA A 31 -11.76 4.78 -12.39
N THR A 32 -10.82 3.95 -11.96
CA THR A 32 -10.43 3.90 -10.55
C THR A 32 -9.00 3.46 -10.35
N ASP A 33 -8.39 3.89 -9.24
CA ASP A 33 -7.09 3.38 -8.83
C ASP A 33 -7.25 1.98 -8.25
N VAL A 34 -6.47 1.04 -8.78
CA VAL A 34 -6.53 -0.36 -8.36
C VAL A 34 -5.17 -0.87 -7.87
N PHE A 35 -5.24 -1.77 -6.89
CA PHE A 35 -4.13 -2.61 -6.47
C PHE A 35 -4.38 -4.01 -7.01
N VAL A 36 -3.49 -4.45 -7.91
CA VAL A 36 -3.50 -5.79 -8.47
C VAL A 36 -2.52 -6.63 -7.67
N ARG A 37 -3.03 -7.64 -6.97
CA ARG A 37 -2.20 -8.62 -6.26
C ARG A 37 -1.99 -9.85 -7.13
N PHE A 38 -0.74 -10.24 -7.29
CA PHE A 38 -0.36 -11.42 -8.05
C PHE A 38 -0.56 -12.71 -7.24
N ALA A 39 -0.80 -13.81 -7.93
CA ALA A 39 -0.85 -15.14 -7.35
C ALA A 39 0.56 -15.65 -6.99
N ASP A 40 0.60 -16.66 -6.12
CA ASP A 40 1.82 -17.40 -5.75
C ASP A 40 2.94 -16.51 -5.19
N SER A 41 2.70 -15.93 -4.01
CA SER A 41 3.73 -15.19 -3.28
C SER A 41 4.79 -16.14 -2.71
N PRO A 42 6.10 -15.85 -2.85
CA PRO A 42 7.18 -16.62 -2.23
C PRO A 42 7.08 -16.68 -0.69
N LEU A 43 6.42 -15.68 -0.08
CA LEU A 43 6.11 -15.65 1.36
C LEU A 43 5.03 -16.67 1.75
N GLU A 44 4.08 -16.92 0.85
CA GLU A 44 2.97 -17.86 1.08
C GLU A 44 3.33 -19.30 0.67
N SER A 45 4.33 -19.49 -0.19
CA SER A 45 4.70 -20.79 -0.76
C SER A 45 5.86 -21.52 -0.05
N GLY A 46 6.48 -20.90 0.96
CA GLY A 46 7.62 -21.49 1.68
C GLY A 46 8.92 -21.52 0.86
N MET A 47 8.99 -20.74 -0.22
CA MET A 47 10.17 -20.61 -1.07
C MET A 47 11.35 -19.92 -0.36
N ILE A 48 11.05 -19.12 0.67
CA ILE A 48 12.07 -18.49 1.53
C ILE A 48 12.45 -19.49 2.62
N THR A 49 13.68 -19.98 2.56
CA THR A 49 14.23 -20.93 3.53
C THR A 49 14.54 -20.27 4.88
N GLU A 50 14.44 -21.05 5.96
CA GLU A 50 14.90 -20.62 7.27
C GLU A 50 16.40 -20.27 7.22
N GLY A 51 16.76 -19.09 7.74
CA GLY A 51 18.14 -18.57 7.68
C GLY A 51 18.47 -17.73 6.44
N ALA A 52 17.53 -17.51 5.52
CA ALA A 52 17.72 -16.57 4.41
C ALA A 52 18.09 -15.17 4.92
N THR A 53 19.05 -14.52 4.25
CA THR A 53 19.44 -13.16 4.59
C THR A 53 18.37 -12.17 4.16
N ARG A 54 18.40 -10.95 4.72
CA ARG A 54 17.49 -9.87 4.29
C ARG A 54 17.62 -9.56 2.80
N GLN A 55 18.83 -9.71 2.25
CA GLN A 55 19.10 -9.45 0.84
C GLN A 55 18.47 -10.53 -0.03
N ASP A 56 18.61 -11.80 0.34
CA ASP A 56 18.01 -12.92 -0.39
C ASP A 56 16.47 -12.78 -0.44
N VAL A 57 15.86 -12.42 0.69
CA VAL A 57 14.41 -12.18 0.76
C VAL A 57 14.01 -11.02 -0.15
N PHE A 58 14.77 -9.92 -0.16
CA PHE A 58 14.49 -8.78 -1.02
C PHE A 58 14.59 -9.15 -2.50
N GLU A 59 15.62 -9.88 -2.90
CA GLU A 59 15.86 -10.28 -4.30
C GLU A 59 14.76 -11.24 -4.78
N ILE A 60 14.49 -12.32 -4.04
CA ILE A 60 13.45 -13.30 -4.40
C ILE A 60 12.08 -12.63 -4.61
N LEU A 61 11.71 -11.72 -3.71
CA LEU A 61 10.42 -11.05 -3.79
C LEU A 61 10.38 -10.00 -4.91
N SER A 62 11.48 -9.27 -5.11
CA SER A 62 11.58 -8.26 -6.17
C SER A 62 11.52 -8.91 -7.55
N GLU A 63 12.30 -9.96 -7.79
CA GLU A 63 12.30 -10.72 -9.04
C GLU A 63 10.91 -11.26 -9.35
N ARG A 64 10.25 -11.86 -8.35
CA ARG A 64 8.90 -12.40 -8.53
C ARG A 64 7.88 -11.34 -8.91
N THR A 65 7.91 -10.18 -8.26
CA THR A 65 7.04 -9.05 -8.64
C THR A 65 7.38 -8.57 -10.04
N GLU A 66 8.65 -8.47 -10.41
CA GLU A 66 9.07 -7.97 -11.72
C GLU A 66 8.61 -8.89 -12.85
N GLU A 67 8.72 -10.21 -12.68
CA GLU A 67 8.19 -11.22 -13.61
C GLU A 67 6.67 -11.08 -13.78
N ALA A 68 5.94 -10.97 -12.68
CA ALA A 68 4.48 -10.88 -12.70
C ALA A 68 3.99 -9.54 -13.29
N THR A 69 4.70 -8.44 -13.03
CA THR A 69 4.41 -7.15 -13.66
C THR A 69 4.63 -7.22 -15.18
N LYS A 70 5.71 -7.85 -15.64
CA LYS A 70 5.96 -8.05 -17.08
C LYS A 70 4.85 -8.84 -17.77
N SER A 71 4.22 -9.80 -17.08
CA SER A 71 3.15 -10.61 -17.67
C SER A 71 1.87 -9.83 -17.96
N ILE A 72 1.70 -8.64 -17.37
CA ILE A 72 0.52 -7.78 -17.59
C ILE A 72 0.85 -6.48 -18.33
N ASP A 73 2.09 -6.29 -18.79
CA ASP A 73 2.57 -5.04 -19.38
C ASP A 73 1.71 -4.58 -20.57
N ASP A 74 1.31 -5.52 -21.44
CA ASP A 74 0.44 -5.24 -22.59
C ASP A 74 -0.93 -4.67 -22.19
N VAL A 75 -1.43 -5.06 -21.01
CA VAL A 75 -2.72 -4.59 -20.48
C VAL A 75 -2.54 -3.25 -19.77
N THR A 76 -1.40 -3.03 -19.12
CA THR A 76 -1.11 -1.81 -18.34
C THR A 76 -0.39 -0.73 -19.13
N LYS A 77 -0.14 -0.95 -20.43
CA LYS A 77 0.57 -0.01 -21.28
C LYS A 77 -0.14 1.33 -21.35
N GLY A 78 0.58 2.39 -20.98
CA GLY A 78 0.05 3.76 -20.97
C GLY A 78 -0.60 4.19 -19.65
N PHE A 79 -0.74 3.28 -18.68
CA PHE A 79 -1.13 3.62 -17.32
C PHE A 79 0.10 3.90 -16.45
N GLU A 80 -0.06 4.76 -15.45
CA GLU A 80 0.95 4.90 -14.39
C GLU A 80 0.86 3.68 -13.47
N THR A 81 1.96 2.94 -13.35
CA THR A 81 2.04 1.75 -12.52
C THR A 81 3.13 1.86 -11.46
N LYS A 82 2.89 1.26 -10.29
CA LYS A 82 3.87 1.19 -9.21
C LYS A 82 3.85 -0.19 -8.55
N SER A 83 4.88 -0.98 -8.82
CA SER A 83 5.01 -2.32 -8.25
C SER A 83 5.57 -2.30 -6.82
N LEU A 84 5.18 -3.29 -6.03
CA LEU A 84 5.64 -3.51 -4.66
C LEU A 84 6.47 -4.78 -4.59
N TRP A 85 7.64 -4.71 -3.97
CA TRP A 85 8.47 -5.91 -3.78
C TRP A 85 7.95 -6.78 -2.63
N ILE A 86 7.51 -6.21 -1.50
CA ILE A 86 7.10 -7.00 -0.32
C ILE A 86 5.84 -7.82 -0.60
N VAL A 87 4.82 -7.17 -1.14
CA VAL A 87 3.55 -7.80 -1.52
C VAL A 87 3.57 -7.89 -3.02
N PRO A 88 3.63 -9.09 -3.62
CA PRO A 88 3.65 -9.25 -5.07
C PRO A 88 2.41 -8.64 -5.68
N GLY A 89 2.58 -7.47 -6.28
CA GLY A 89 1.48 -6.71 -6.81
C GLY A 89 1.91 -5.36 -7.35
N THR A 90 0.99 -4.72 -8.05
CA THR A 90 1.20 -3.41 -8.64
C THR A 90 -0.02 -2.53 -8.48
N PHE A 91 0.22 -1.26 -8.18
CA PHE A 91 -0.77 -0.22 -8.31
C PHE A 91 -0.90 0.18 -9.77
N ILE A 92 -2.12 0.44 -10.22
CA ILE A 92 -2.43 0.98 -11.54
C ILE A 92 -3.37 2.16 -11.33
N LYS A 93 -2.95 3.33 -11.82
CA LYS A 93 -3.76 4.55 -11.73
C LYS A 93 -4.83 4.59 -12.82
N ALA A 94 -6.01 5.08 -12.46
CA ALA A 94 -7.12 5.35 -13.39
C ALA A 94 -7.45 4.19 -14.36
N ALA A 95 -7.46 2.95 -13.86
CA ALA A 95 -7.84 1.79 -14.65
C ALA A 95 -9.34 1.86 -15.00
N ASP A 96 -9.66 1.72 -16.29
CA ASP A 96 -11.03 1.68 -16.79
C ASP A 96 -11.61 0.26 -16.77
N GLN A 97 -12.90 0.14 -17.10
CA GLN A 97 -13.59 -1.16 -17.14
C GLN A 97 -12.89 -2.16 -18.06
N ALA A 98 -12.48 -1.74 -19.26
CA ALA A 98 -11.83 -2.61 -20.23
C ALA A 98 -10.48 -3.15 -19.72
N THR A 99 -9.74 -2.34 -18.99
CA THR A 99 -8.47 -2.73 -18.35
C THR A 99 -8.73 -3.71 -17.21
N VAL A 100 -9.69 -3.42 -16.33
CA VAL A 100 -10.07 -4.31 -15.23
C VAL A 100 -10.57 -5.66 -15.75
N ASP A 101 -11.37 -5.69 -16.82
CA ASP A 101 -11.87 -6.93 -17.42
C ASP A 101 -10.72 -7.82 -17.95
N LYS A 102 -9.72 -7.21 -18.61
CA LYS A 102 -8.54 -7.92 -19.10
C LYS A 102 -7.68 -8.46 -17.96
N LEU A 103 -7.47 -7.65 -16.93
CA LEU A 103 -6.72 -8.05 -15.73
C LEU A 103 -7.44 -9.20 -15.01
N ALA A 104 -8.76 -9.14 -14.88
CA ALA A 104 -9.54 -10.16 -14.18
C ALA A 104 -9.46 -11.53 -14.87
N GLN A 105 -9.27 -11.55 -16.19
CA GLN A 105 -9.06 -12.77 -16.98
C GLN A 105 -7.62 -13.33 -16.87
N HIS A 106 -6.67 -12.57 -16.35
CA HIS A 106 -5.28 -12.99 -16.26
C HIS A 106 -5.08 -13.98 -15.09
N ARG A 107 -4.66 -15.21 -15.41
CA ARG A 107 -4.50 -16.29 -14.40
C ARG A 107 -3.51 -16.00 -13.30
N GLY A 108 -2.53 -15.14 -13.55
CA GLY A 108 -1.54 -14.71 -12.56
C GLY A 108 -2.05 -13.68 -11.55
N ILE A 109 -3.31 -13.22 -11.65
CA ILE A 109 -3.90 -12.22 -10.75
C ILE A 109 -4.78 -12.91 -9.70
N LYS A 110 -4.43 -12.69 -8.43
CA LYS A 110 -5.15 -13.21 -7.26
C LYS A 110 -6.33 -12.33 -6.89
N THR A 111 -6.12 -11.02 -6.77
CA THR A 111 -7.17 -10.04 -6.46
C THR A 111 -6.91 -8.69 -7.14
N ILE A 112 -7.99 -7.97 -7.45
CA ILE A 112 -8.00 -6.58 -7.91
C ILE A 112 -8.82 -5.78 -6.89
N GLU A 113 -8.16 -4.91 -6.15
CA GLU A 113 -8.71 -4.20 -5.01
C GLU A 113 -8.70 -2.68 -5.25
N HIS A 114 -9.72 -1.98 -4.76
CA HIS A 114 -9.76 -0.52 -4.82
C HIS A 114 -8.84 0.07 -3.76
N LEU A 115 -8.13 1.16 -4.09
CA LEU A 115 -7.32 1.87 -3.10
C LEU A 115 -8.22 2.71 -2.20
N PRO A 116 -8.26 2.44 -0.89
CA PRO A 116 -9.07 3.25 0.01
C PRO A 116 -8.49 4.67 0.11
N GLU A 117 -9.36 5.66 -0.01
CA GLU A 117 -9.03 7.03 0.35
C GLU A 117 -9.11 7.20 1.87
N ILE A 118 -8.02 7.66 2.46
CA ILE A 118 -7.95 7.97 3.89
C ILE A 118 -7.87 9.50 4.02
N SER A 119 -8.95 10.10 4.49
CA SER A 119 -8.95 11.52 4.88
C SER A 119 -8.34 11.65 6.27
N LEU A 120 -7.43 12.61 6.44
CA LEU A 120 -6.89 12.97 7.74
C LEU A 120 -7.72 14.07 8.37
N ASP A 121 -7.89 13.99 9.69
CA ASP A 121 -8.49 15.08 10.45
C ASP A 121 -7.66 16.36 10.32
N PRO A 122 -8.30 17.54 10.29
CA PRO A 122 -7.59 18.80 10.23
C PRO A 122 -6.68 18.97 11.45
N VAL A 123 -5.43 19.38 11.22
CA VAL A 123 -4.50 19.70 12.30
C VAL A 123 -4.99 20.96 13.01
N LEU A 124 -5.34 20.82 14.29
CA LEU A 124 -5.68 21.96 15.14
C LEU A 124 -4.42 22.78 15.40
N THR A 125 -4.37 24.00 14.88
CA THR A 125 -3.30 24.95 15.19
C THR A 125 -3.75 25.87 16.30
N GLN A 126 -3.07 25.83 17.44
CA GLN A 126 -3.21 26.87 18.44
C GLN A 126 -2.40 28.07 17.97
N ALA A 127 -3.00 29.27 17.93
CA ALA A 127 -2.25 30.49 17.74
C ALA A 127 -1.22 30.58 18.87
N VAL A 128 0.06 30.46 18.54
CA VAL A 128 1.14 30.65 19.50
C VAL A 128 1.13 32.13 19.83
N THR A 129 0.49 32.50 20.95
CA THR A 129 0.80 33.79 21.57
C THR A 129 2.28 33.73 21.90
N GLU A 130 3.06 34.65 21.33
CA GLU A 130 4.52 34.78 21.38
C GLU A 130 5.11 34.98 22.80
N THR A 131 4.48 34.43 23.84
CA THR A 131 4.80 34.71 25.25
C THR A 131 5.16 33.47 26.07
N ALA A 132 5.45 32.32 25.44
CA ALA A 132 5.89 31.12 26.19
C ALA A 132 6.94 30.26 25.47
N ALA A 133 7.77 30.84 24.59
CA ALA A 133 8.70 30.06 23.75
C ALA A 133 10.19 30.43 23.89
N ALA A 134 10.59 31.07 24.98
CA ALA A 134 12.02 31.20 25.30
C ALA A 134 12.25 30.89 26.77
N ASP A 135 13.21 30.02 27.04
CA ASP A 135 13.92 29.84 28.33
C ASP A 135 13.45 28.85 29.39
N GLN A 136 12.68 27.80 29.09
CA GLN A 136 12.66 26.63 29.99
C GLN A 136 12.76 25.29 29.24
N PRO A 137 13.85 24.50 29.46
CA PRO A 137 14.05 23.18 28.85
C PRO A 137 13.19 22.09 29.53
N ASN A 138 12.05 22.46 30.11
CA ASN A 138 11.21 21.49 30.80
C ASN A 138 10.43 20.65 29.78
N PRO A 139 10.47 19.31 29.90
CA PRO A 139 9.73 18.44 28.99
C PRO A 139 8.24 18.77 29.02
N GLN A 140 7.57 18.69 27.87
CA GLN A 140 6.11 18.86 27.83
C GLN A 140 5.42 17.84 28.74
N TRP A 141 4.30 18.22 29.35
CA TRP A 141 3.60 17.38 30.34
C TRP A 141 3.32 15.95 29.83
N GLY A 142 2.98 15.78 28.55
CA GLY A 142 2.74 14.47 27.93
C GLY A 142 4.00 13.60 27.90
N VAL A 143 5.17 14.21 27.64
CA VAL A 143 6.48 13.54 27.66
C VAL A 143 6.83 13.09 29.09
N GLN A 144 6.53 13.92 30.09
CA GLN A 144 6.72 13.56 31.50
C GLN A 144 5.78 12.42 31.91
N THR A 145 4.52 12.49 31.49
CA THR A 145 3.47 11.52 31.85
C THR A 145 3.79 10.11 31.36
N VAL A 146 4.35 9.97 30.16
CA VAL A 146 4.77 8.66 29.62
C VAL A 146 6.10 8.17 30.22
N GLY A 147 6.70 8.90 31.17
CA GLY A 147 7.95 8.51 31.84
C GLY A 147 9.20 8.60 30.97
N ALA A 148 9.13 9.28 29.81
CA ALA A 148 10.26 9.37 28.89
C ALA A 148 11.56 9.92 29.51
N PRO A 149 11.54 10.92 30.42
CA PRO A 149 12.76 11.44 31.05
C PRO A 149 13.59 10.39 31.81
N GLU A 150 12.94 9.37 32.36
CA GLU A 150 13.64 8.31 33.10
C GLU A 150 14.39 7.36 32.14
N VAL A 151 13.85 7.13 30.94
CA VAL A 151 14.47 6.27 29.92
C VAL A 151 15.65 6.95 29.25
N TRP A 152 15.63 8.28 29.09
CA TRP A 152 16.72 9.05 28.47
C TRP A 152 18.07 8.89 29.18
N LYS A 153 18.08 8.51 30.46
CA LYS A 153 19.29 8.18 31.22
C LYS A 153 20.03 6.95 30.67
N THR A 154 19.31 6.07 29.95
CA THR A 154 19.81 4.77 29.49
C THR A 154 19.97 4.68 27.97
N THR A 155 19.23 5.49 27.23
CA THR A 155 19.27 5.50 25.76
C THR A 155 18.83 6.85 25.21
N ASN A 156 19.44 7.25 24.09
CA ASN A 156 19.04 8.40 23.29
C ASN A 156 18.22 8.00 22.05
N GLY A 157 17.86 6.71 21.90
CA GLY A 157 17.15 6.19 20.73
C GLY A 157 18.03 5.97 19.49
N SER A 158 19.36 6.07 19.62
CA SER A 158 20.27 5.72 18.53
C SER A 158 20.08 4.26 18.09
N GLY A 159 20.13 4.04 16.77
CA GLY A 159 19.85 2.73 16.16
C GLY A 159 18.36 2.44 15.93
N VAL A 160 17.44 3.30 16.39
CA VAL A 160 16.00 3.20 16.10
C VAL A 160 15.64 4.16 14.95
N ASN A 161 15.06 3.62 13.88
CA ASN A 161 14.50 4.43 12.80
C ASN A 161 12.99 4.53 12.98
N HIS A 162 12.48 5.76 13.15
CA HIS A 162 11.04 6.03 13.20
C HIS A 162 10.58 6.60 11.86
N TRP A 163 9.67 5.88 11.19
CA TRP A 163 9.03 6.34 9.96
C TRP A 163 7.67 6.95 10.27
N LEU A 164 7.50 8.22 9.91
CA LEU A 164 6.29 8.98 10.18
C LEU A 164 5.72 9.52 8.86
N HIS A 165 4.52 9.07 8.50
CA HIS A 165 3.81 9.50 7.30
C HIS A 165 2.88 10.67 7.64
N ARG A 166 3.14 11.88 7.11
CA ARG A 166 2.34 13.10 7.33
C ARG A 166 2.26 13.94 6.04
N HIS A 167 1.24 14.78 5.91
CA HIS A 167 1.22 15.81 4.86
C HIS A 167 2.32 16.84 5.12
N GLY A 168 3.20 17.05 4.12
CA GLY A 168 4.27 18.04 4.18
C GLY A 168 5.57 17.54 4.82
N ARG A 169 6.64 17.53 4.02
CA ARG A 169 8.03 17.09 4.27
C ARG A 169 8.20 15.67 4.86
N PRO A 170 8.79 14.72 4.11
CA PRO A 170 9.33 13.52 4.73
C PRO A 170 10.48 13.93 5.67
N SER A 171 10.23 13.95 6.98
CA SER A 171 11.27 14.22 7.97
C SER A 171 11.93 12.89 8.36
N HIS A 172 13.06 12.56 7.73
CA HIS A 172 13.98 11.56 8.26
C HIS A 172 14.68 12.15 9.48
N ALA A 173 14.10 11.98 10.66
CA ALA A 173 14.80 12.29 11.90
C ALA A 173 15.73 11.11 12.21
N ARG A 174 16.98 11.21 11.75
CA ARG A 174 18.04 10.31 12.21
C ARG A 174 18.44 10.80 13.61
N ALA A 175 18.16 10.01 14.64
CA ALA A 175 18.70 10.28 15.97
C ALA A 175 20.22 10.08 15.89
N HIS A 176 20.97 11.19 16.03
CA HIS A 176 22.43 11.20 16.11
C HIS A 176 22.89 10.96 17.57
#